data_AF-A0A6M8WFK2-F1
#
_entry.id   AF-A0A6M8WFK2-F1
#
_cell.length_a   1.000
_cell.length_b   1.000
_cell.length_c   1.000
_cell.angle_alpha   90.00
_cell.angle_beta   90.00
_cell.angle_gamma   90.00
#
_symmetry.space_group_name_H-M   'P 1'
#
loop_
_entity.id
_entity.type
_entity.pdbx_description
1 polymer ?
#
loop_
_entity_poly.entity_id
_entity_poly.type
_entity_poly.pdbx_seq_one_letter_code
_entity_poly.pdbx_strand_id
1 'polypeptide(L)'
;MKTPRKTKQWAAEAFDALTVAWRLAAAEQNDLTLDAKQHLYKFAPLFCARNRGIRDKEQMRKIAHYCFGRRLAAIQQEPERVDRYAVNFLIAYLDAHVALDLLTAQRAAEVVRYLVDNYEIA
;
A
#
# COMPACT_ATOMS: atom_id res chain seq x y z
N MET A 1 15.87 -2.35 -0.67
CA MET A 1 16.05 -0.94 -0.22
C MET A 1 16.34 -0.93 1.28
N LYS A 2 17.10 0.07 1.77
CA LYS A 2 17.32 0.25 3.21
C LYS A 2 16.01 0.70 3.87
N THR A 3 15.70 0.18 5.06
CA THR A 3 14.50 0.57 5.82
C THR A 3 14.55 2.06 6.18
N PRO A 4 13.52 2.84 5.84
CA PRO A 4 13.45 4.26 6.19
C PRO A 4 13.42 4.49 7.70
N ARG A 5 13.93 5.65 8.16
CA ARG A 5 13.96 6.02 9.60
C ARG A 5 13.04 7.18 9.95
N LYS A 6 12.75 8.06 8.99
CA LYS A 6 11.93 9.27 9.19
C LYS A 6 10.59 9.14 8.47
N THR A 7 9.53 9.78 8.99
CA THR A 7 8.19 9.81 8.37
C THR A 7 8.24 10.24 6.91
N LYS A 8 8.95 11.32 6.59
CA LYS A 8 9.12 11.82 5.21
C LYS A 8 9.74 10.77 4.27
N GLN A 9 10.66 9.95 4.76
CA GLN A 9 11.30 8.91 3.95
C GLN A 9 10.35 7.73 3.71
N TRP A 10 9.59 7.35 4.74
CA TRP A 10 8.52 6.36 4.60
C TRP A 10 7.43 6.81 3.63
N ALA A 11 7.03 8.08 3.71
CA ALA A 11 6.06 8.69 2.80
C ALA A 11 6.58 8.66 1.35
N ALA A 12 7.82 9.11 1.12
CA ALA A 12 8.43 9.07 -0.21
C ALA A 12 8.46 7.65 -0.78
N GLU A 13 8.90 6.65 0.01
CA GLU A 13 8.93 5.26 -0.45
C GLU A 13 7.53 4.72 -0.79
N ALA A 14 6.53 5.02 0.05
CA ALA A 14 5.15 4.59 -0.19
C ALA A 14 4.54 5.25 -1.43
N PHE A 15 4.82 6.54 -1.64
CA PHE A 15 4.38 7.29 -2.81
C PHE A 15 5.04 6.80 -4.10
N ASP A 16 6.34 6.48 -4.06
CA ASP A 16 7.05 5.85 -5.18
C ASP A 16 6.43 4.49 -5.53
N ALA A 17 6.12 3.67 -4.52
CA ALA A 17 5.47 2.38 -4.71
C ALA A 17 4.07 2.53 -5.35
N LEU A 18 3.28 3.51 -4.90
CA LEU A 18 1.98 3.84 -5.48
C LEU A 18 2.11 4.26 -6.95
N THR A 19 3.08 5.13 -7.26
CA THR A 19 3.34 5.60 -8.62
C THR A 19 3.66 4.43 -9.56
N VAL A 20 4.49 3.48 -9.11
CA VAL A 20 4.81 2.29 -9.91
C VAL A 20 3.61 1.36 -10.03
N ALA A 21 2.81 1.19 -8.97
CA ALA A 21 1.59 0.39 -9.01
C ALA A 21 0.59 0.92 -10.04
N TRP A 22 0.39 2.24 -10.08
CA TRP A 22 -0.46 2.90 -11.07
C TRP A 22 0.02 2.66 -12.51
N ARG A 23 1.33 2.77 -12.75
CA ARG A 23 1.92 2.52 -14.08
C ARG A 23 1.72 1.06 -14.53
N LEU A 24 1.87 0.09 -13.62
CA LEU A 24 1.63 -1.32 -13.94
C LEU A 24 0.15 -1.57 -14.24
N ALA A 25 -0.76 -1.05 -13.41
CA ALA A 25 -2.20 -1.19 -13.62
C ALA A 25 -2.65 -0.60 -14.96
N ALA A 26 -2.10 0.56 -15.36
CA ALA A 26 -2.37 1.16 -16.67
C ALA A 26 -1.79 0.34 -17.83
N ALA A 27 -0.59 -0.22 -17.67
CA ALA A 27 0.06 -1.02 -18.71
C ALA A 27 -0.61 -2.38 -18.96
N GLU A 28 -1.20 -2.99 -17.93
CA GLU A 28 -1.85 -4.30 -18.04
C GLU A 28 -3.22 -4.26 -18.74
N GLN A 29 -3.91 -3.11 -18.74
CA GLN A 29 -5.30 -3.03 -19.20
C GLN A 29 -5.56 -2.09 -20.39
N ASN A 30 -4.53 -1.46 -20.98
CA ASN A 30 -4.64 -0.41 -22.02
C ASN A 30 -5.48 0.83 -21.61
N ASP A 31 -6.20 0.78 -20.49
CA ASP A 31 -6.87 1.88 -19.80
C ASP A 31 -7.08 1.50 -18.32
N LEU A 32 -7.13 2.49 -17.42
CA LEU A 32 -7.34 2.28 -15.98
C LEU A 32 -8.83 2.11 -15.70
N THR A 33 -9.34 0.89 -15.92
CA THR A 33 -10.73 0.54 -15.60
C THR A 33 -11.03 0.75 -14.11
N LEU A 34 -12.30 1.01 -13.77
CA LEU A 34 -12.76 1.18 -12.39
C LEU A 34 -12.39 -0.03 -11.51
N ASP A 35 -12.49 -1.24 -12.07
CA ASP A 35 -12.15 -2.50 -11.41
C ASP A 35 -10.64 -2.58 -11.08
N ALA A 36 -9.77 -2.20 -12.03
CA ALA A 36 -8.32 -2.13 -11.79
C ALA A 36 -7.98 -1.17 -10.65
N LYS A 37 -8.64 -0.01 -10.61
CA LYS A 37 -8.46 0.99 -9.54
C LYS A 37 -8.89 0.44 -8.18
N GLN A 38 -10.07 -0.20 -8.11
CA GLN A 38 -10.58 -0.82 -6.88
C GLN A 38 -9.66 -1.91 -6.34
N HIS A 39 -8.92 -2.59 -7.21
CA HIS A 39 -8.00 -3.66 -6.85
C HIS A 39 -6.55 -3.23 -6.69
N LEU A 40 -6.22 -1.94 -6.86
CA LEU A 40 -4.84 -1.43 -6.77
C LEU A 40 -4.14 -1.84 -5.47
N TYR A 41 -4.85 -1.76 -4.33
CA TYR A 41 -4.30 -2.13 -3.01
C TYR A 41 -3.77 -3.57 -2.94
N LYS A 42 -4.23 -4.47 -3.84
CA LYS A 42 -3.76 -5.86 -3.90
C LYS A 42 -2.29 -5.96 -4.31
N PHE A 43 -1.76 -4.97 -5.01
CA PHE A 43 -0.34 -4.94 -5.38
C PHE A 43 0.57 -4.52 -4.21
N ALA A 44 0.03 -3.90 -3.17
CA ALA A 44 0.85 -3.31 -2.11
C ALA A 44 1.76 -4.31 -1.36
N PRO A 45 1.31 -5.53 -0.98
CA PRO A 45 2.18 -6.54 -0.38
C PRO A 45 3.32 -6.98 -1.31
N LEU A 46 3.06 -7.06 -2.62
CA LEU A 46 4.06 -7.43 -3.62
C LEU A 46 5.17 -6.37 -3.71
N PHE A 47 4.79 -5.08 -3.72
CA PHE A 47 5.75 -3.98 -3.71
C PHE A 47 6.56 -3.93 -2.42
N CYS A 48 5.93 -4.17 -1.27
CA CYS A 48 6.64 -4.28 0.01
C CYS A 48 7.68 -5.41 -0.03
N ALA A 49 7.28 -6.61 -0.44
CA ALA A 49 8.17 -7.77 -0.56
C ALA A 49 9.35 -7.48 -1.50
N ARG A 50 9.08 -6.89 -2.67
CA ARG A 50 10.12 -6.47 -3.62
C ARG A 50 11.09 -5.48 -3.01
N ASN A 51 10.60 -4.42 -2.35
CA ASN A 51 11.42 -3.37 -1.77
C ASN A 51 12.26 -3.86 -0.59
N ARG A 52 11.81 -4.92 0.10
CA ARG A 52 12.54 -5.56 1.20
C ARG A 52 13.36 -6.78 0.77
N GLY A 53 13.30 -7.18 -0.49
CA GLY A 53 14.05 -8.33 -1.00
C GLY A 53 13.52 -9.67 -0.49
N ILE A 54 12.27 -9.72 -0.07
CA ILE A 54 11.60 -10.94 0.39
C ILE A 54 11.27 -11.79 -0.83
N ARG A 55 11.78 -13.02 -0.84
CA ARG A 55 11.52 -14.01 -1.90
C ARG A 55 10.78 -15.24 -1.38
N ASP A 56 10.60 -15.34 -0.07
CA ASP A 56 9.91 -16.44 0.56
C ASP A 56 8.40 -16.36 0.28
N LYS A 57 7.87 -17.38 -0.38
CA LYS A 57 6.47 -17.39 -0.83
C LYS A 57 5.49 -17.47 0.34
N GLU A 58 5.86 -18.13 1.42
CA GLU A 58 4.98 -18.27 2.59
C GLU A 58 4.87 -16.94 3.33
N GLN A 59 5.98 -16.25 3.53
CA GLN A 59 6.04 -14.92 4.10
C GLN A 59 5.25 -13.92 3.25
N MET A 60 5.39 -13.95 1.92
CA MET A 60 4.57 -13.12 1.02
C MET A 60 3.08 -13.38 1.17
N ARG A 61 2.66 -14.65 1.29
CA ARG A 61 1.25 -15.01 1.54
C ARG A 61 0.75 -14.50 2.88
N LYS A 62 1.55 -14.63 3.95
CA LYS A 62 1.20 -14.12 5.29
C LYS A 62 0.98 -12.61 5.29
N ILE A 63 1.91 -11.85 4.70
CA ILE A 63 1.79 -10.39 4.56
C ILE A 63 0.54 -10.02 3.77
N ALA A 64 0.33 -10.67 2.62
CA ALA A 64 -0.82 -10.41 1.76
C ALA A 64 -2.14 -10.69 2.49
N HIS A 65 -2.25 -11.83 3.19
CA HIS A 65 -3.44 -12.18 3.96
C HIS A 65 -3.74 -11.15 5.06
N TYR A 66 -2.72 -10.75 5.83
CA TYR A 66 -2.85 -9.70 6.85
C TYR A 66 -3.37 -8.38 6.26
N CYS A 67 -2.75 -7.91 5.17
CA CYS A 67 -3.12 -6.64 4.55
C CYS A 67 -4.53 -6.68 3.96
N PHE A 68 -4.86 -7.76 3.25
CA PHE A 68 -6.16 -7.89 2.58
C PHE A 68 -7.28 -8.02 3.60
N GLY A 69 -7.10 -8.80 4.67
CA GLY A 69 -8.09 -8.93 5.74
C GLY A 69 -8.41 -7.57 6.38
N ARG A 70 -7.38 -6.79 6.73
CA ARG A 70 -7.58 -5.46 7.33
C ARG A 70 -8.22 -4.47 6.36
N ARG A 71 -7.82 -4.46 5.09
CA ARG A 71 -8.40 -3.55 4.08
C ARG A 71 -9.85 -3.91 3.76
N LEU A 72 -10.15 -5.19 3.58
CA LEU A 72 -11.51 -5.64 3.28
C LEU A 72 -12.47 -5.29 4.43
N ALA A 73 -12.06 -5.54 5.68
CA ALA A 73 -12.85 -5.16 6.84
C ALA A 73 -13.09 -3.64 6.93
N ALA A 74 -12.06 -2.82 6.64
CA ALA A 74 -12.20 -1.37 6.63
C ALA A 74 -13.15 -0.87 5.52
N ILE A 75 -13.07 -1.43 4.32
CA ILE A 75 -13.97 -1.10 3.19
C ILE A 75 -15.41 -1.52 3.51
N GLN A 76 -15.61 -2.65 4.19
CA GLN A 76 -16.95 -3.08 4.61
C GLN A 76 -17.58 -2.16 5.66
N GLN A 77 -16.77 -1.57 6.55
CA GLN A 77 -17.23 -0.63 7.57
C GLN A 77 -17.48 0.77 7.02
N GLU A 78 -16.73 1.18 6.00
CA GLU A 78 -16.81 2.51 5.37
C GLU A 78 -16.84 2.38 3.84
N PRO A 79 -17.96 1.90 3.25
CA PRO A 79 -18.05 1.60 1.82
C PRO A 79 -17.80 2.80 0.92
N GLU A 80 -18.11 4.01 1.41
CA GLU A 80 -17.85 5.28 0.73
C GLU A 80 -16.36 5.61 0.57
N ARG A 81 -15.47 4.80 1.15
CA ARG A 81 -14.01 4.93 1.00
C ARG A 81 -13.43 3.96 -0.03
N VAL A 82 -14.26 3.15 -0.68
CA VAL A 82 -13.80 2.18 -1.68
C VAL A 82 -13.15 2.86 -2.90
N ASP A 83 -13.59 4.09 -3.20
CA ASP A 83 -13.11 4.93 -4.30
C ASP A 83 -11.78 5.65 -3.99
N ARG A 84 -11.31 5.62 -2.75
CA ARG A 84 -10.02 6.19 -2.33
C ARG A 84 -8.87 5.24 -2.66
N TYR A 85 -8.76 4.85 -3.93
CA TYR A 85 -7.88 3.78 -4.41
C TYR A 85 -6.43 3.95 -3.97
N ALA A 86 -5.87 5.15 -4.18
CA ALA A 86 -4.51 5.46 -3.80
C ALA A 86 -4.30 5.42 -2.28
N VAL A 87 -5.24 5.96 -1.50
CA VAL A 87 -5.18 5.89 -0.03
C VAL A 87 -5.25 4.44 0.46
N ASN A 88 -6.14 3.63 -0.13
CA ASN A 88 -6.28 2.22 0.19
C ASN A 88 -4.99 1.44 -0.12
N PHE A 89 -4.33 1.75 -1.25
CA PHE A 89 -3.02 1.21 -1.56
C PHE A 89 -1.96 1.63 -0.53
N LEU A 90 -1.86 2.92 -0.19
CA LEU A 90 -0.85 3.43 0.73
C LEU A 90 -1.00 2.80 2.12
N ILE A 91 -2.24 2.67 2.62
CA ILE A 91 -2.49 1.99 3.88
C ILE A 91 -2.10 0.52 3.79
N ALA A 92 -2.48 -0.19 2.72
CA ALA A 92 -2.10 -1.59 2.53
C ALA A 92 -0.57 -1.77 2.46
N TYR A 93 0.14 -0.84 1.81
CA TYR A 93 1.59 -0.87 1.67
C TYR A 93 2.28 -0.68 3.02
N LEU A 94 1.79 0.22 3.86
CA LEU A 94 2.33 0.46 5.19
C LEU A 94 1.93 -0.67 6.16
N ASP A 95 0.70 -1.19 6.08
CA ASP A 95 0.26 -2.38 6.83
C ASP A 95 1.13 -3.61 6.50
N ALA A 96 1.62 -3.74 5.26
CA ALA A 96 2.55 -4.79 4.88
C ALA A 96 3.90 -4.68 5.61
N HIS A 97 4.35 -3.46 5.89
CA HIS A 97 5.55 -3.22 6.68
C HIS A 97 5.32 -3.47 8.17
N VAL A 98 4.09 -3.22 8.65
CA VAL A 98 3.67 -3.58 10.01
C VAL A 98 3.68 -5.09 10.20
N ALA A 99 3.17 -5.85 9.22
CA ALA A 99 3.21 -7.32 9.25
C ALA A 99 4.63 -7.92 9.24
N LEU A 100 5.62 -7.11 8.90
CA LEU A 100 7.05 -7.47 8.91
C LEU A 100 7.80 -6.94 10.13
N ASP A 101 7.10 -6.33 11.09
CA ASP A 101 7.68 -5.66 12.25
C ASP A 101 8.69 -4.55 11.90
N LEU A 102 8.60 -4.00 10.68
CA LEU A 102 9.45 -2.90 10.20
C LEU A 102 8.86 -1.52 10.52
N LEU A 103 7.57 -1.48 10.84
CA LEU A 103 6.82 -0.27 11.16
C LEU A 103 5.78 -0.59 12.22
N THR A 104 5.49 0.33 13.13
CA THR A 104 4.35 0.17 14.06
C THR A 104 3.07 0.66 13.40
N ALA A 105 1.92 0.15 13.84
CA ALA A 105 0.62 0.61 13.33
C ALA A 105 0.40 2.12 13.55
N GLN A 106 0.84 2.65 14.71
CA GLN A 106 0.79 4.08 15.00
C GLN A 106 1.64 4.88 14.01
N ARG A 107 2.88 4.43 13.76
CA ARG A 107 3.78 5.11 12.82
C ARG A 107 3.28 5.03 11.39
N ALA A 108 2.66 3.91 10.99
CA ALA A 108 1.98 3.78 9.70
C ALA A 108 0.88 4.84 9.54
N ALA A 109 0.03 5.03 10.55
CA ALA A 109 -1.01 6.05 10.52
C ALA A 109 -0.45 7.48 10.40
N GLU A 110 0.64 7.78 11.11
CA GLU A 110 1.36 9.07 10.99
C GLU A 110 1.90 9.31 9.58
N VAL A 111 2.44 8.26 8.94
CA VAL A 111 2.93 8.34 7.55
C VAL A 111 1.77 8.59 6.59
N VAL A 112 0.63 7.91 6.75
CA VAL A 112 -0.58 8.14 5.93
C VAL A 112 -1.06 9.57 6.06
N ARG A 113 -1.16 10.10 7.29
CA ARG A 113 -1.55 11.51 7.51
C ARG A 113 -0.57 12.46 6.83
N TYR A 114 0.74 12.26 7.02
CA TYR A 114 1.76 13.07 6.36
C TYR A 114 1.63 13.04 4.84
N LEU A 115 1.33 11.88 4.25
CA LEU A 115 1.08 11.73 2.82
C LEU A 115 -0.11 12.57 2.36
N VAL A 116 -1.26 12.44 3.03
CA VAL A 116 -2.48 13.20 2.70
C VAL A 116 -2.25 14.71 2.80
N ASP A 117 -1.46 15.15 3.78
CA ASP A 117 -1.22 16.58 4.03
C ASP A 117 -0.16 17.20 3.09
N ASN A 118 0.72 16.39 2.48
CA ASN A 118 1.92 16.91 1.78
C ASN A 118 2.10 16.41 0.35
N TYR A 119 1.30 15.44 -0.11
CA TYR A 119 1.40 14.86 -1.44
C TYR A 119 0.06 14.99 -2.18
N GLU A 120 0.15 15.16 -3.49
CA GLU A 120 -1.02 15.05 -4.37
C GLU A 120 -1.37 13.58 -4.57
N ILE A 121 -2.34 13.10 -3.80
CA ILE A 121 -2.85 11.73 -3.87
C ILE A 121 -4.16 11.76 -4.66
N ALA A 122 -4.10 11.30 -5.91
CA ALA A 122 -5.24 11.15 -6.81
C ALA A 122 -5.86 9.74 -6.72
#